data_AF-A0A7V9PWL4-F1
#
_entry.id   AF-A0A7V9PWL4-F1
#
_cell.length_a   1.000
_cell.length_b   1.000
_cell.length_c   1.000
_cell.angle_alpha   90.00
_cell.angle_beta   90.00
_cell.angle_gamma   90.00
#
_symmetry.space_group_name_H-M   'P 1'
#
loop_
_entity.id
_entity.type
_entity.pdbx_description
1 polymer ?
#
loop_
_entity_poly.entity_id
_entity_poly.type
_entity_poly.pdbx_seq_one_letter_code
_entity_poly.pdbx_strand_id
1 'polypeptide(L)' 'MRAVTLFALLSLALAGCGATSSEVVTSSETSETTPTTSSPSSGRPAAPPIRGVTLDGQQVSLADFRGKAVFVNVWSSW' A
#
# COMPACT_ATOMS: atom_id res chain seq x y z
N MET A 1 42.63 -11.41 21.75
CA MET A 1 41.83 -12.08 20.70
C MET A 1 40.33 -12.01 20.97
N ARG A 2 39.82 -12.36 22.16
CA ARG A 2 38.39 -12.24 22.53
C ARG A 2 37.82 -10.81 22.52
N ALA A 3 38.64 -9.82 22.90
CA ALA A 3 38.23 -8.41 22.86
C ALA A 3 38.11 -7.87 21.42
N VAL A 4 38.89 -8.43 20.49
CA VAL A 4 38.88 -8.03 19.07
C VAL A 4 37.63 -8.59 18.37
N THR A 5 37.23 -9.83 18.70
CA THR A 5 35.97 -10.41 18.20
C THR A 5 34.75 -9.70 18.75
N LEU A 6 34.74 -9.27 20.01
CA LEU A 6 33.63 -8.49 20.58
C LEU A 6 33.49 -7.12 19.91
N PHE A 7 34.60 -6.42 19.65
CA PHE A 7 34.56 -5.14 18.94
C PHE A 7 34.08 -5.29 17.49
N ALA A 8 34.48 -6.36 16.79
CA ALA A 8 34.06 -6.62 15.42
C ALA A 8 32.58 -7.02 15.30
N LEU A 9 32.03 -7.76 16.28
CA LEU A 9 30.61 -8.07 16.35
C LEU A 9 29.75 -6.84 16.67
N LEU A 10 30.26 -5.95 17.53
CA LEU A 10 29.56 -4.72 17.91
C LEU A 10 29.49 -3.70 16.77
N SER A 11 30.55 -3.58 15.96
CA SER A 11 30.55 -2.71 14.78
C SER A 11 29.62 -3.23 13.67
N LEU A 12 29.49 -4.55 13.51
CA LEU A 12 28.55 -5.15 12.55
C LEU A 12 27.08 -4.90 12.96
N ALA A 13 26.77 -4.90 14.26
CA ALA A 13 25.44 -4.55 14.77
C ALA A 13 25.11 -3.06 14.56
N LEU A 14 26.11 -2.17 14.67
CA LEU A 14 25.92 -0.73 14.46
C LEU A 14 25.72 -0.35 12.98
N ALA A 15 26.30 -1.10 12.03
CA ALA A 15 26.09 -0.89 10.60
C ALA A 15 24.65 -1.21 10.13
N GLY A 16 23.89 -1.99 10.91
CA GLY A 16 22.46 -2.22 10.68
C GLY A 16 21.56 -1.09 11.19
N CYS A 17 22.06 -0.25 12.10
CA CYS A 17 21.43 0.99 12.53
C CYS A 17 22.06 2.19 11.79
N GLY A 18 22.29 2.00 10.49
CA GLY A 18 22.77 3.04 9.60
C GLY A 18 21.78 4.19 9.55
N ALA A 19 22.28 5.37 9.89
CA ALA A 19 21.69 6.65 9.58
C ALA A 19 21.09 6.64 8.17
N THR A 20 19.85 7.10 8.09
CA THR A 20 19.27 7.57 6.83
C THR A 20 20.09 8.79 6.38
N SER A 21 21.11 8.53 5.58
CA SER A 21 21.65 9.52 4.68
C SER A 21 20.56 9.74 3.64
N SER A 22 19.87 10.87 3.74
CA SER A 22 18.93 11.34 2.73
C SER A 22 19.70 11.69 1.47
N GLU A 23 20.17 10.68 0.73
CA GLU A 23 20.47 10.84 -0.67
C GLU A 23 19.11 10.92 -1.37
N VAL A 24 18.74 12.14 -1.77
CA VAL A 24 17.72 12.36 -2.79
C VAL A 24 18.26 11.71 -4.06
N VAL A 25 18.02 10.40 -4.17
CA VAL A 25 17.99 9.76 -5.47
C VAL A 25 16.72 10.28 -6.11
N THR A 26 16.89 11.34 -6.90
CA THR A 26 15.98 11.72 -7.96
C THR A 26 15.94 10.56 -8.96
N SER A 27 15.31 9.46 -8.55
CA SER A 27 14.62 8.56 -9.45
C SER A 27 13.30 9.24 -9.71
N SER A 28 13.34 10.12 -10.69
CA SER A 28 12.18 10.66 -11.36
C SER A 28 11.37 9.52 -11.96
N GLU A 29 10.60 8.84 -11.13
CA GLU A 29 9.27 8.36 -11.49
C GLU A 29 8.31 9.05 -10.54
N THR A 30 8.19 10.36 -10.76
CA THR A 30 6.98 11.10 -10.46
C THR A 30 5.87 10.42 -11.26
N SER A 31 5.28 9.35 -10.71
CA SER A 31 3.86 9.15 -10.91
C SER A 31 3.22 10.41 -10.34
N GLU A 32 3.00 11.39 -11.22
CA GLU A 32 2.20 12.56 -10.93
C GLU A 32 0.88 12.02 -10.39
N THR A 33 0.77 11.99 -9.06
CA THR A 33 -0.53 12.05 -8.42
C THR A 33 -0.97 13.48 -8.66
N THR A 34 -1.38 13.77 -9.89
CA THR A 34 -2.27 14.87 -10.17
C THR A 34 -3.38 14.69 -9.14
N PRO A 35 -3.56 15.60 -8.18
CA PRO A 35 -4.71 15.52 -7.30
C PRO A 35 -5.89 15.53 -8.25
N THR A 36 -6.54 14.38 -8.39
CA THR A 36 -7.68 14.26 -9.29
C THR A 36 -8.65 15.29 -8.78
N THR A 37 -8.83 16.38 -9.54
CA THR A 37 -9.79 17.42 -9.27
C THR A 37 -11.07 16.70 -8.88
N SER A 38 -11.42 16.78 -7.60
CA SER A 38 -12.68 16.26 -7.08
C SER A 38 -13.77 17.05 -7.78
N SER A 39 -14.18 16.58 -8.95
CA SER A 39 -15.25 17.19 -9.70
C SER A 39 -16.49 17.10 -8.81
N PRO A 40 -17.25 18.18 -8.64
CA PRO A 40 -18.38 18.20 -7.73
C PRO A 40 -19.29 17.01 -8.03
N SER A 41 -19.54 16.20 -6.99
CA SER A 41 -20.29 14.95 -7.02
C SER A 41 -21.72 15.06 -7.61
N SER A 42 -22.21 16.28 -7.86
CA SER A 42 -23.61 16.62 -8.10
C SER A 42 -24.21 16.11 -9.41
N GLY A 43 -23.46 15.37 -10.23
CA GLY A 43 -23.96 14.79 -11.50
C GLY A 43 -23.74 13.29 -11.66
N ARG A 44 -23.09 12.60 -10.71
CA ARG A 44 -22.83 11.16 -10.83
C ARG A 44 -24.02 10.37 -10.28
N PRO A 45 -24.64 9.47 -11.05
CA PRO A 45 -25.65 8.59 -10.51
C PRO A 45 -25.03 7.71 -9.41
N ALA A 46 -25.87 7.26 -8.48
CA ALA A 46 -25.44 6.32 -7.47
C ALA A 46 -24.79 5.09 -8.12
N ALA A 47 -23.68 4.63 -7.54
CA ALA A 47 -23.06 3.39 -8.00
C ALA A 47 -24.09 2.24 -7.91
N PRO A 48 -24.15 1.37 -8.93
CA PRO A 48 -25.05 0.23 -8.88
C PRO A 48 -24.68 -0.71 -7.73
N PRO A 49 -25.62 -1.54 -7.24
CA PRO A 49 -25.31 -2.54 -6.23
C PRO A 49 -24.31 -3.55 -6.79
N ILE A 50 -23.15 -3.68 -6.13
CA ILE A 50 -22.15 -4.69 -6.46
C ILE A 50 -22.44 -5.95 -5.64
N ARG A 51 -22.63 -7.06 -6.34
CA ARG A 51 -22.89 -8.40 -5.78
C ARG A 51 -22.10 -9.43 -6.57
N GLY A 52 -21.75 -10.53 -5.93
CA GLY A 52 -21.05 -11.64 -6.56
C GLY A 52 -21.04 -12.88 -5.69
N VAL A 53 -20.22 -13.84 -6.11
CA VAL A 53 -19.96 -15.09 -5.41
C VAL A 53 -18.51 -15.09 -4.96
N THR A 54 -18.25 -15.46 -3.71
CA THR A 54 -16.89 -15.67 -3.21
C THR A 54 -16.27 -16.94 -3.81
N LEU A 55 -14.97 -17.12 -3.61
CA LEU A 55 -14.28 -18.34 -4.04
C LEU A 55 -14.85 -19.61 -3.40
N ASP A 56 -15.45 -19.47 -2.21
CA ASP A 56 -16.10 -20.56 -1.47
C ASP A 56 -17.58 -20.76 -1.85
N GLY A 57 -18.05 -20.10 -2.90
CA GLY A 57 -19.43 -20.25 -3.39
C GLY A 57 -20.49 -19.46 -2.60
N GLN A 58 -20.09 -18.59 -1.67
CA GLN A 58 -21.02 -17.81 -0.86
C GLN A 58 -21.44 -16.51 -1.58
N GLN A 59 -22.69 -16.09 -1.39
CA GLN A 59 -23.14 -14.80 -1.89
C GLN A 59 -22.50 -13.66 -1.09
N VAL A 60 -22.02 -12.64 -1.79
CA VAL A 60 -21.43 -11.44 -1.17
C VAL A 60 -21.98 -10.17 -1.83
N SER A 61 -22.27 -9.15 -1.02
CA SER A 61 -22.57 -7.80 -1.49
C SER A 61 -21.67 -6.76 -0.83
N LEU A 62 -21.29 -5.73 -1.59
CA LEU A 62 -20.58 -4.59 -1.02
C LEU A 62 -21.45 -3.83 0.02
N ALA A 63 -22.77 -4.00 -0.04
CA ALA A 63 -23.69 -3.46 0.97
C ALA A 63 -23.51 -4.07 2.37
N ASP A 64 -22.96 -5.29 2.47
CA ASP A 64 -22.74 -5.97 3.74
C ASP A 64 -21.59 -5.34 4.55
N PHE A 65 -20.76 -4.52 3.88
CA PHE A 65 -19.60 -3.84 4.47
C PHE A 65 -19.82 -2.34 4.73
N ARG A 66 -21.07 -1.87 4.75
CA ARG A 66 -21.38 -0.46 5.04
C ARG A 66 -20.79 -0.04 6.40
N GLY A 67 -20.15 1.14 6.41
CA GLY A 67 -19.47 1.67 7.60
C GLY A 67 -18.05 1.12 7.82
N LYS A 68 -17.56 0.23 6.95
CA LYS A 68 -16.19 -0.32 7.00
C LYS A 68 -15.38 0.24 5.83
N ALA A 69 -14.10 0.52 6.07
CA ALA A 69 -13.16 0.73 4.98
C ALA A 69 -12.97 -0.59 4.23
N VAL A 70 -13.17 -0.58 2.91
CA VAL A 70 -13.03 -1.76 2.05
C VAL A 70 -12.13 -1.40 0.89
N PHE A 71 -11.13 -2.24 0.64
CA PHE A 71 -10.29 -2.15 -0.55
C PHE A 71 -10.85 -3.07 -1.64
N VAL A 72 -11.10 -2.53 -2.83
CA VAL A 72 -11.58 -3.28 -3.99
C VAL A 72 -10.44 -3.38 -4.99
N ASN A 73 -9.90 -4.59 -5.17
CA ASN A 73 -8.89 -4.89 -6.17
C ASN A 73 -9.56 -5.41 -7.45
N VAL A 74 -9.43 -4.66 -8.55
CA VAL A 74 -9.90 -5.06 -9.88
C VAL A 74 -8.69 -5.54 -10.67
N TRP A 75 -8.70 -6.81 -11.06
CA TRP A 75 -7.56 -7.46 -11.73
C TRP A 75 -8.04 -8.47 -12.77
N SER A 76 -7.11 -8.93 -13.60
CA SER A 76 -7.29 -10.06 -14.51
C SER A 76 -6.01 -10.88 -14.59
N SER A 77 -6.11 -12.14 -15.01
CA SER A 77 -5.01 -13.12 -14.99
C SER A 77 -4.20 -13.21 -16.28
N TRP A 78 -4.55 -12.42 -17.30
CA TRP A 78 -3.96 -12.49 -18.64
C TRP A 78 -2.76 -11.56 -18.83
#